data_AF-A0A7V0IFX5-F1
#
_entry.id   AF-A0A7V0IFX5-F1
#
_cell.length_a   1.000
_cell.length_b   1.000
_cell.length_c   1.000
_cell.angle_alpha   90.00
_cell.angle_beta   90.00
_cell.angle_gamma   90.00
#
_symmetry.space_group_name_H-M   'P 1'
#
loop_
_entity.id
_entity.type
_entity.pdbx_description
1 polymer ?
#
loop_
_entity_poly.entity_id
_entity_poly.type
_entity_poly.pdbx_seq_one_letter_code
_entity_poly.pdbx_strand_id
1 'polypeptide(L)'
;MAAYFNRNLKILREALSKKKGRMLDFDYLAILLDFPAIKLQQWERDGEPTLAEARKLAEKYSKLLGFEITAHQLINKDLRYDERFYDVVWKKLE
;
A
#
# COMPACT_ATOMS: atom_id res chain seq x y z
N MET A 1 -16.63 4.12 -5.54
CA MET A 1 -16.48 3.57 -4.19
C MET A 1 -15.22 2.72 -4.14
N ALA A 2 -14.29 3.10 -3.27
CA ALA A 2 -12.96 2.49 -3.20
C ALA A 2 -12.96 1.23 -2.30
N ALA A 3 -13.74 0.22 -2.68
CA ALA A 3 -14.16 -0.88 -1.79
C ALA A 3 -13.02 -1.63 -1.08
N TYR A 4 -11.81 -1.67 -1.67
CA TYR A 4 -10.68 -2.42 -1.12
C TYR A 4 -9.52 -1.53 -0.67
N PHE A 5 -9.61 -0.21 -0.87
CA PHE A 5 -8.47 0.70 -0.72
C PHE A 5 -7.85 0.68 0.67
N ASN A 6 -8.64 0.93 1.71
CA ASN A 6 -8.14 1.03 3.09
C ASN A 6 -7.49 -0.29 3.54
N ARG A 7 -8.08 -1.42 3.11
CA ARG A 7 -7.54 -2.76 3.39
C ARG A 7 -6.23 -3.00 2.64
N ASN A 8 -6.20 -2.69 1.34
CA ASN A 8 -4.99 -2.82 0.53
C ASN A 8 -3.86 -1.95 1.07
N LEU A 9 -4.16 -0.75 1.56
CA LEU A 9 -3.16 0.13 2.16
C LEU A 9 -2.50 -0.51 3.39
N LYS A 10 -3.29 -1.14 4.27
CA LYS A 10 -2.78 -1.91 5.43
C LYS A 10 -1.87 -3.05 4.98
N ILE A 11 -2.31 -3.86 4.01
CA ILE A 11 -1.53 -4.98 3.47
C ILE A 11 -0.19 -4.50 2.93
N LEU A 12 -0.18 -3.38 2.20
CA LEU A 12 1.03 -2.80 1.65
C LEU A 12 1.98 -2.24 2.73
N ARG A 13 1.45 -1.64 3.81
CA ARG A 13 2.25 -1.23 4.96
C ARG A 13 2.86 -2.43 5.70
N GLU A 14 2.10 -3.51 5.87
CA GLU A 14 2.61 -4.75 6.48
C GLU A 14 3.70 -5.38 5.62
N ALA A 15 3.52 -5.43 4.29
CA ALA A 15 4.53 -5.89 3.34
C ALA A 15 5.83 -5.10 3.46
N LEU A 16 5.73 -3.76 3.48
CA LEU A 16 6.90 -2.90 3.67
C LEU A 16 7.55 -3.10 5.04
N SER A 17 6.76 -3.29 6.10
CA SER A 17 7.27 -3.51 7.45
C SER A 17 8.08 -4.81 7.52
N LYS A 18 7.56 -5.90 6.95
CA LYS A 18 8.29 -7.16 6.81
C LYS A 18 9.58 -6.98 6.01
N LYS A 19 9.51 -6.34 4.83
CA LYS A 19 10.70 -6.08 3.99
C LYS A 19 11.77 -5.24 4.70
N LYS A 20 11.38 -4.35 5.61
CA LYS A 20 12.30 -3.51 6.39
C LYS A 20 12.75 -4.16 7.70
N GLY A 21 12.23 -5.34 8.06
CA GLY A 21 12.54 -6.01 9.32
C GLY A 21 12.10 -5.25 10.57
N ARG A 22 11.18 -4.28 10.44
CA ARG A 22 10.68 -3.46 11.55
C ARG A 22 9.26 -2.96 11.26
N MET A 23 8.49 -2.74 12.31
CA MET A 23 7.18 -2.08 12.17
C MET A 23 7.38 -0.64 11.67
N LEU A 24 6.65 -0.26 10.62
CA LEU A 24 6.65 1.12 10.12
C LEU A 24 5.48 1.87 10.74
N ASP A 25 5.78 2.90 11.51
CA ASP A 25 4.81 3.91 11.91
C ASP A 25 4.42 4.82 10.73
N PHE A 26 3.38 5.63 10.93
CA PHE A 26 2.86 6.51 9.88
C PHE A 26 3.78 7.69 9.56
N ASP A 27 4.61 8.13 10.50
CA ASP A 27 5.54 9.25 10.27
C ASP A 27 6.68 8.83 9.35
N TYR A 28 7.24 7.65 9.57
CA TYR A 28 8.25 7.07 8.71
C TYR A 28 7.65 6.68 7.34
N LEU A 29 6.42 6.13 7.33
CA LEU A 29 5.73 5.82 6.07
C LEU A 29 5.44 7.08 5.24
N ALA A 30 5.10 8.19 5.90
CA ALA A 30 4.89 9.49 5.27
C ALA A 30 6.12 9.97 4.50
N ILE A 31 7.32 9.83 5.09
CA ILE A 31 8.58 10.16 4.44
C ILE A 31 8.82 9.28 3.21
N LEU A 32 8.59 7.97 3.33
CA LEU A 32 8.82 7.02 2.23
C LEU A 32 7.86 7.23 1.05
N LEU A 33 6.59 7.50 1.34
CA LEU A 33 5.55 7.61 0.32
C LEU A 33 5.35 9.03 -0.19
N ASP A 34 5.94 10.04 0.47
CA ASP A 34 5.75 11.45 0.15
C ASP A 34 4.26 11.86 0.23
N PHE A 35 3.66 11.53 1.38
CA PHE A 35 2.29 11.88 1.78
C PHE A 35 2.26 12.27 3.26
N PRO A 36 1.36 13.16 3.71
CA PRO A 36 1.20 13.48 5.13
C PRO A 36 0.79 12.26 5.96
N ALA A 37 1.40 12.07 7.13
CA ALA A 37 1.10 10.95 8.04
C ALA A 37 -0.38 10.88 8.42
N ILE A 38 -0.99 12.04 8.75
CA ILE A 38 -2.41 12.13 9.10
C ILE A 38 -3.33 11.64 7.97
N LYS A 39 -2.90 11.86 6.72
CA LYS A 39 -3.65 11.44 5.53
C LYS A 39 -3.56 9.94 5.32
N LEU A 40 -2.37 9.36 5.50
CA LEU A 40 -2.18 7.91 5.46
C LEU A 40 -2.99 7.21 6.56
N GLN A 41 -3.04 7.78 7.76
CA GLN A 41 -3.87 7.29 8.86
C GLN A 41 -5.35 7.33 8.52
N GLN A 42 -5.83 8.46 7.98
CA GLN A 42 -7.22 8.61 7.54
C GLN A 42 -7.58 7.57 6.46
N TRP A 43 -6.70 7.38 5.48
CA TRP A 43 -6.85 6.40 4.42
C TRP A 43 -6.80 4.94 4.89
N GLU A 44 -6.14 4.60 5.99
CA GLU A 44 -6.23 3.24 6.55
C GLU A 44 -7.52 3.00 7.34
N ARG A 45 -8.21 4.06 7.78
CA ARG A 45 -9.44 3.94 8.56
C ARG A 45 -10.67 3.85 7.65
N ASP A 46 -10.98 4.94 6.97
CA ASP A 46 -12.23 5.13 6.23
C ASP A 46 -12.14 6.16 5.09
N GLY A 47 -10.98 6.82 4.92
CA GLY A 47 -10.81 7.81 3.86
C GLY A 47 -10.73 7.18 2.47
N GLU A 48 -11.31 7.85 1.48
CA GLU A 48 -11.15 7.52 0.06
C GLU A 48 -10.10 8.45 -0.59
N PRO A 49 -9.22 7.92 -1.46
CA PRO A 49 -8.26 8.73 -2.20
C PRO A 49 -8.92 9.28 -3.46
N THR A 50 -8.42 10.42 -3.94
CA THR A 50 -8.64 10.79 -5.34
C THR A 50 -7.89 9.83 -6.27
N LEU A 51 -8.30 9.76 -7.53
CA LEU A 51 -7.61 8.91 -8.52
C LEU A 51 -6.13 9.31 -8.70
N ALA A 52 -5.82 10.62 -8.65
CA ALA A 52 -4.44 11.11 -8.76
C ALA A 52 -3.59 10.65 -7.56
N GLU A 53 -4.14 10.71 -6.36
CA GLU A 53 -3.48 10.25 -5.14
C GLU A 53 -3.27 8.74 -5.15
N ALA A 54 -4.28 7.97 -5.54
CA ALA A 54 -4.16 6.53 -5.66
C ALA A 54 -3.10 6.12 -6.70
N ARG A 55 -2.99 6.84 -7.82
CA ARG A 55 -1.92 6.63 -8.82
C ARG A 55 -0.55 6.90 -8.22
N LYS A 56 -0.36 8.04 -7.56
CA LYS A 56 0.91 8.38 -6.89
C LYS A 56 1.26 7.36 -5.81
N LEU A 57 0.30 6.94 -5.00
CA LEU A 57 0.49 5.96 -3.93
C LEU A 57 0.88 4.58 -4.50
N ALA A 58 0.17 4.11 -5.52
CA ALA A 58 0.45 2.85 -6.19
C ALA A 58 1.85 2.85 -6.82
N GLU A 59 2.28 3.95 -7.45
CA GLU A 59 3.63 4.11 -7.99
C GLU A 59 4.71 4.04 -6.90
N LYS A 60 4.51 4.74 -5.77
CA LYS A 60 5.45 4.75 -4.64
C LYS A 60 5.61 3.37 -4.02
N TYR A 61 4.50 2.68 -3.75
CA TYR A 61 4.55 1.31 -3.27
C TYR A 61 5.19 0.36 -4.28
N SER A 62 4.91 0.55 -5.57
CA SER A 62 5.52 -0.29 -6.62
C SER A 62 7.04 -0.20 -6.61
N LYS A 63 7.56 1.02 -6.51
CA LYS A 63 9.01 1.29 -6.41
C LYS A 63 9.62 0.68 -5.14
N LEU A 64 8.97 0.87 -4.00
CA LEU A 64 9.50 0.38 -2.71
C LEU A 64 9.45 -1.15 -2.59
N LEU A 65 8.42 -1.78 -3.15
CA LEU A 65 8.25 -3.24 -3.10
C LEU A 65 8.98 -3.95 -4.24
N GLY A 66 9.20 -3.29 -5.38
CA GLY A 66 9.79 -3.89 -6.58
C GLY A 66 8.79 -4.72 -7.39
N PHE A 67 7.52 -4.36 -7.33
CA PHE A 67 6.40 -5.05 -7.98
C PHE A 67 5.36 -4.02 -8.43
N GLU A 68 4.80 -4.14 -9.63
CA GLU A 68 3.83 -3.17 -10.14
C GLU A 68 2.46 -3.31 -9.48
N ILE A 69 1.98 -2.21 -8.90
CA ILE A 69 0.64 -2.04 -8.34
C ILE A 69 0.00 -0.88 -9.11
N THR A 70 -1.15 -1.13 -9.71
CA THR A 70 -1.93 -0.08 -10.38
C THR A 70 -2.93 0.58 -9.42
N ALA A 71 -3.35 1.82 -9.71
CA ALA A 71 -4.41 2.47 -8.96
C ALA A 71 -5.72 1.66 -8.99
N HIS A 72 -6.03 0.99 -10.10
CA HIS A 72 -7.23 0.16 -10.20
C HIS A 72 -7.15 -1.05 -9.27
N GLN A 73 -6.01 -1.75 -9.21
CA GLN A 73 -5.79 -2.84 -8.24
C GLN A 73 -5.90 -2.32 -6.81
N LEU A 74 -5.22 -1.21 -6.51
CA LEU A 74 -5.20 -0.61 -5.19
C LEU A 74 -6.60 -0.22 -4.68
N ILE A 75 -7.48 0.25 -5.56
CA ILE A 75 -8.83 0.72 -5.20
C ILE A 75 -9.89 -0.40 -5.27
N ASN A 76 -9.86 -1.21 -6.33
CA ASN A 76 -11.01 -2.03 -6.75
C ASN A 76 -10.77 -3.55 -6.67
N LYS A 77 -9.55 -4.01 -6.37
CA LYS A 77 -9.26 -5.44 -6.25
C LYS A 77 -8.78 -5.77 -4.84
N ASP A 78 -9.09 -6.96 -4.34
CA ASP A 78 -8.54 -7.44 -3.07
C ASP A 78 -7.14 -8.02 -3.32
N LEU A 79 -6.10 -7.33 -2.86
CA LEU A 79 -4.71 -7.76 -3.10
C LEU A 79 -4.34 -9.07 -2.41
N ARG A 80 -5.14 -9.54 -1.42
CA ARG A 80 -4.89 -10.84 -0.75
C ARG A 80 -5.04 -12.03 -1.68
N TYR A 81 -5.88 -11.90 -2.70
CA TYR A 81 -6.15 -12.94 -3.69
C TYR A 81 -5.42 -12.68 -5.02
N ASP A 82 -4.55 -11.66 -5.08
CA ASP A 82 -3.66 -11.47 -6.21
C ASP A 82 -2.46 -12.41 -6.01
N GLU A 83 -2.47 -13.56 -6.69
CA GLU A 83 -1.41 -14.58 -6.59
C GLU A 83 -0.03 -14.00 -6.88
N ARG A 84 0.08 -13.04 -7.80
CA ARG A 84 1.36 -12.40 -8.13
C ARG A 84 1.85 -11.54 -6.99
N PHE A 85 0.93 -10.82 -6.31
CA PHE A 85 1.28 -10.08 -5.11
C PHE A 85 1.80 -11.02 -4.02
N TYR A 86 1.09 -12.14 -3.76
CA TYR A 86 1.52 -13.12 -2.76
C TYR A 86 2.90 -13.71 -3.07
N ASP A 87 3.12 -14.19 -4.30
CA ASP A 87 4.38 -14.82 -4.70
C ASP A 87 5.57 -13.86 -4.72
N VAL A 88 5.37 -12.62 -5.18
CA VAL A 88 6.46 -11.66 -5.34
C VAL A 88 6.75 -10.92 -4.05
N VAL A 89 5.72 -10.57 -3.30
CA VAL A 89 5.85 -9.72 -2.11
C VAL A 89 5.86 -10.54 -0.83
N TRP A 90 5.04 -11.57 -0.68
CA TRP A 90 4.92 -12.29 0.59
C TRP A 90 5.84 -13.51 0.70
N LYS A 91 5.86 -14.37 -0.33
CA LYS A 91 6.71 -15.57 -0.37
C LYS A 91 8.21 -15.27 -0.37
N LYS A 92 8.63 -14.10 -0.88
CA LYS A 92 10.04 -13.65 -0.81
C LYS A 92 10.45 -13.08 0.56
N LEU A 93 9.49 -12.90 1.47
CA LEU A 93 9.72 -12.35 2.81
C LEU A 93 9.66 -13.42 3.91
N GLU A 94 9.34 -14.67 3.56
CA GLU A 94 9.47 -15.87 4.41
C GLU A 94 10.84 -16.52 4.19
#